data_AF-A0A143BKR2-F1
#
_entry.id   AF-A0A143BKR2-F1
#
_cell.length_a   1.000
_cell.length_b   1.000
_cell.length_c   1.000
_cell.angle_alpha   90.00
_cell.angle_beta   90.00
_cell.angle_gamma   90.00
#
_symmetry.space_group_name_H-M   'P 1'
#
loop_
_entity.id
_entity.type
_entity.pdbx_description
1 polymer ?
#
loop_
_entity_poly.entity_id
_entity_poly.type
_entity_poly.pdbx_seq_one_letter_code
_entity_poly.pdbx_strand_id
1 'polypeptide(L)'
;MSRRARSVFLAVCLAVPLLSGCRGGAFAYGPELKAAQANFDGIIAGFEARFTNVSRQQKVQYGRMRIGRYAFAPSKLVEDTAIWTAMRTSRTGAERDAEWQAALVNNQYQFVPRTGTPTPGKLGDQRHLIGLSRRGPDDWFWHTVVEHHVGTIPPSRLNEVAKGIFLSAERPGSAMRTDYRSAFPRTTTAMGRLLTMDSINAVSQLDGSTLVSMQVRIDSRRIASNFPQYAKFLQKYVEPAKYRYRLSDRYGNDWFDAQAANRVLTMRFRTKGGMLQPITGAARPMPDTLILNVDAMAKLGLFSVGVSNMVGEFVHLSTPRERGWQIRFTREPKWHLPLIAERLLSSAIRHPFEGTGVYFRIGLRTGPNGQTISERVVDVAVKESAIMRWLGNLGFTAMSDFAGQVEEEENRFLVELFRAMRTDMEGLVATGGAGAEP
;
A
#
# COMPACT_ATOMS: atom_id res chain seq x y z
N MET A 1 2.70 -2.64 -10.26
CA MET A 1 1.97 -1.52 -9.61
C MET A 1 2.70 -0.20 -9.83
N SER A 2 2.06 0.75 -10.50
CA SER A 2 2.62 2.10 -10.67
C SER A 2 2.72 2.83 -9.33
N ARG A 3 3.68 3.76 -9.19
CA ARG A 3 3.81 4.62 -7.99
C ARG A 3 2.53 5.44 -7.67
N ARG A 4 1.59 5.55 -8.60
CA ARG A 4 0.24 6.10 -8.37
C ARG A 4 -0.56 5.29 -7.35
N ALA A 5 -0.41 3.96 -7.39
CA ALA A 5 -0.94 3.10 -6.35
C ALA A 5 -0.23 3.36 -5.02
N ARG A 6 1.03 3.81 -4.98
CA ARG A 6 1.69 4.18 -3.71
C ARG A 6 1.05 5.41 -3.07
N SER A 7 0.74 6.48 -3.80
CA SER A 7 0.14 7.69 -3.21
C SER A 7 -1.33 7.49 -2.79
N VAL A 8 -2.10 6.67 -3.54
CA VAL A 8 -3.49 6.30 -3.17
C VAL A 8 -3.52 5.25 -2.06
N PHE A 9 -2.64 4.24 -2.10
CA PHE A 9 -2.46 3.29 -1.01
C PHE A 9 -1.86 3.99 0.21
N LEU A 10 -1.06 5.05 0.06
CA LEU A 10 -0.72 5.96 1.14
C LEU A 10 -1.97 6.62 1.68
N ALA A 11 -2.83 7.25 0.87
CA ALA A 11 -4.04 7.90 1.39
C ALA A 11 -4.94 6.92 2.18
N VAL A 12 -5.09 5.67 1.73
CA VAL A 12 -5.83 4.61 2.44
C VAL A 12 -5.06 4.09 3.67
N CYS A 13 -3.77 3.79 3.56
CA CYS A 13 -2.89 3.41 4.67
C CYS A 13 -2.53 4.55 5.62
N LEU A 14 -2.89 5.80 5.29
CA LEU A 14 -2.80 6.99 6.13
C LEU A 14 -4.13 7.24 6.83
N ALA A 15 -5.26 6.94 6.17
CA ALA A 15 -6.57 6.98 6.82
C ALA A 15 -6.73 5.91 7.92
N VAL A 16 -6.11 4.73 7.77
CA VAL A 16 -6.08 3.69 8.81
C VAL A 16 -5.37 4.16 10.10
N PRO A 17 -4.23 4.90 10.05
CA PRO A 17 -3.63 5.58 11.18
C PRO A 17 -4.53 6.52 11.96
N LEU A 18 -5.51 7.18 11.32
CA LEU A 18 -6.50 7.99 12.05
C LEU A 18 -7.42 7.13 12.93
N LEU A 19 -7.56 5.84 12.60
CA LEU A 19 -8.33 4.87 13.38
C LEU A 19 -7.44 4.08 14.34
N SER A 20 -6.17 3.84 13.99
CA SER A 20 -5.17 3.31 14.94
C SER A 20 -4.70 4.36 15.94
N GLY A 21 -4.98 5.64 15.68
CA GLY A 21 -4.75 6.75 16.60
C GLY A 21 -5.69 6.74 17.80
N CYS A 22 -6.61 5.79 17.92
CA CYS A 22 -7.37 5.59 19.14
C CYS A 22 -6.52 4.81 20.15
N ARG A 23 -6.66 5.11 21.45
CA ARG A 23 -5.86 4.47 22.50
C ARG A 23 -5.91 2.94 22.45
N GLY A 24 -7.09 2.38 22.17
CA GLY A 24 -7.30 0.94 22.07
C GLY A 24 -6.51 0.27 20.94
N GLY A 25 -6.38 0.93 19.78
CA GLY A 25 -5.57 0.43 18.68
C GLY A 25 -4.07 0.46 19.00
N ALA A 26 -3.61 1.54 19.65
CA ALA A 26 -2.21 1.70 20.04
C ALA A 26 -1.77 0.68 21.10
N PHE A 27 -2.60 0.42 22.12
CA PHE A 27 -2.27 -0.55 23.17
C PHE A 27 -2.35 -2.00 22.70
N ALA A 28 -3.13 -2.30 21.67
CA ALA A 28 -3.21 -3.66 21.11
C ALA A 28 -1.91 -4.17 20.47
N TYR A 29 -0.90 -3.31 20.27
CA TYR A 29 0.42 -3.71 19.80
C TYR A 29 1.18 -4.60 20.79
N GLY A 30 0.78 -4.68 22.07
CA GLY A 30 1.46 -5.48 23.09
C GLY A 30 0.53 -5.88 24.25
N PRO A 31 0.88 -6.90 25.04
CA PRO A 31 0.08 -7.28 26.21
C PRO A 31 0.23 -6.28 27.35
N GLU A 32 1.29 -5.49 27.33
CA GLU A 32 1.63 -4.45 28.30
C GLU A 32 2.01 -3.16 27.55
N LEU A 33 1.90 -2.01 28.20
CA LEU A 33 2.17 -0.70 27.58
C LEU A 33 3.58 -0.60 26.98
N LYS A 34 4.60 -1.06 27.70
CA LYS A 34 6.00 -1.05 27.21
C LYS A 34 6.18 -1.95 25.98
N ALA A 35 5.58 -3.13 26.00
CA ALA A 35 5.63 -4.04 24.86
C ALA A 35 4.85 -3.49 23.66
N ALA A 36 3.72 -2.82 23.90
CA ALA A 36 2.95 -2.15 22.86
C ALA A 36 3.75 -1.02 22.22
N GLN A 37 4.43 -0.20 23.02
CA GLN A 37 5.33 0.84 22.54
C GLN A 37 6.48 0.25 21.71
N ALA A 38 7.19 -0.76 22.21
CA ALA A 38 8.31 -1.37 21.48
C ALA A 38 7.88 -1.97 20.14
N ASN A 39 6.71 -2.64 20.09
CA ASN A 39 6.19 -3.21 18.86
C ASN A 39 5.70 -2.15 17.87
N PHE A 40 5.03 -1.10 18.36
CA PHE A 40 4.61 0.04 17.56
C PHE A 40 5.83 0.78 17.00
N ASP A 41 6.80 1.11 17.86
CA ASP A 41 8.06 1.76 17.49
C ASP A 41 8.82 0.93 16.46
N GLY A 42 8.94 -0.38 16.65
CA GLY A 42 9.56 -1.27 15.67
C GLY A 42 8.91 -1.19 14.28
N ILE A 43 7.58 -1.23 14.19
CA ILE A 43 6.90 -1.10 12.90
C ILE A 43 7.15 0.29 12.31
N ILE A 44 6.88 1.34 13.09
CA ILE A 44 6.88 2.71 12.60
C ILE A 44 8.29 3.18 12.27
N ALA A 45 9.30 2.89 13.09
CA ALA A 45 10.70 3.20 12.84
C ALA A 45 11.24 2.45 11.61
N GLY A 46 10.83 1.19 11.40
CA GLY A 46 11.16 0.46 10.17
C GLY A 46 10.66 1.20 8.93
N PHE A 47 9.38 1.61 8.93
CA PHE A 47 8.83 2.40 7.82
C PHE A 47 9.44 3.80 7.71
N GLU A 48 9.70 4.50 8.82
CA GLU A 48 10.38 5.79 8.85
C GLU A 48 11.74 5.70 8.13
N ALA A 49 12.56 4.71 8.50
CA ALA A 49 13.90 4.52 7.96
C ALA A 49 13.91 4.55 6.43
N ARG A 50 12.94 3.88 5.78
CA ARG A 50 12.80 3.82 4.32
C ARG A 50 12.73 5.19 3.62
N PHE A 51 12.24 6.21 4.32
CA PHE A 51 12.03 7.55 3.77
C PHE A 51 13.10 8.56 4.23
N THR A 52 13.98 8.17 5.15
CA THR A 52 15.01 9.05 5.70
C THR A 52 16.17 9.26 4.73
N ASN A 53 16.30 10.48 4.19
CA ASN A 53 17.42 10.93 3.34
C ASN A 53 17.85 9.88 2.30
N VAL A 54 16.89 9.48 1.46
CA VAL A 54 17.06 8.33 0.56
C VAL A 54 18.17 8.58 -0.46
N SER A 55 19.20 7.76 -0.42
CA SER A 55 20.31 7.76 -1.38
C SER A 55 20.30 6.46 -2.18
N ARG A 56 20.69 6.54 -3.45
CA ARG A 56 20.63 5.40 -4.36
C ARG A 56 21.87 5.40 -5.24
N GLN A 57 22.57 4.28 -5.28
CA GLN A 57 23.66 4.12 -6.23
C GLN A 57 23.13 4.20 -7.66
N GLN A 58 24.00 4.65 -8.59
CA GLN A 58 23.64 4.95 -9.97
C GLN A 58 22.89 3.80 -10.66
N LYS A 59 23.35 2.55 -10.49
CA LYS A 59 22.69 1.35 -11.03
C LYS A 59 21.25 1.18 -10.52
N VAL A 60 21.00 1.43 -9.24
CA VAL A 60 19.63 1.36 -8.66
C VAL A 60 18.76 2.51 -9.18
N GLN A 61 19.30 3.73 -9.24
CA GLN A 61 18.58 4.88 -9.77
C GLN A 61 18.20 4.66 -11.25
N TYR A 62 19.17 4.25 -12.07
CA TYR A 62 18.97 3.96 -13.49
C TYR A 62 17.99 2.81 -13.69
N GLY A 63 18.21 1.67 -13.03
CA GLY A 63 17.35 0.50 -13.09
C GLY A 63 15.90 0.81 -12.70
N ARG A 64 15.69 1.54 -11.61
CA ARG A 64 14.34 1.95 -11.17
C ARG A 64 13.60 2.77 -12.22
N MET A 65 14.27 3.74 -12.84
CA MET A 65 13.65 4.59 -13.87
C MET A 65 13.36 3.80 -15.14
N ARG A 66 14.30 2.97 -15.59
CA ARG A 66 14.18 2.15 -16.80
C ARG A 66 13.12 1.06 -16.65
N ILE A 67 13.16 0.28 -15.56
CA ILE A 67 12.13 -0.73 -15.25
C ILE A 67 10.76 -0.07 -15.18
N GLY A 68 10.63 1.08 -14.49
CA GLY A 68 9.36 1.81 -14.44
C GLY A 68 8.87 2.23 -15.82
N ARG A 69 9.76 2.71 -16.69
CA ARG A 69 9.42 3.15 -18.06
C ARG A 69 8.98 2.00 -18.97
N TYR A 70 9.70 0.89 -18.92
CA TYR A 70 9.58 -0.19 -19.89
C TYR A 70 9.04 -1.50 -19.27
N ALA A 71 8.33 -1.43 -18.15
CA ALA A 71 7.66 -2.59 -17.55
C ALA A 71 6.74 -3.32 -18.53
N PHE A 72 6.12 -2.57 -19.47
CA PHE A 72 5.27 -3.12 -20.53
C PHE A 72 5.96 -3.22 -21.91
N ALA A 73 7.28 -3.03 -21.92
CA ALA A 73 8.14 -3.18 -23.10
C ALA A 73 9.47 -3.86 -22.72
N PRO A 74 9.45 -5.06 -22.12
CA PRO A 74 10.64 -5.63 -21.50
C PRO A 74 11.76 -5.96 -22.50
N SER A 75 11.47 -6.04 -23.79
CA SER A 75 12.49 -6.12 -24.86
C SER A 75 13.51 -4.96 -24.81
N LYS A 76 13.12 -3.80 -24.28
CA LYS A 76 14.01 -2.63 -24.09
C LYS A 76 14.89 -2.72 -22.85
N LEU A 77 14.64 -3.70 -21.98
CA LEU A 77 15.34 -3.89 -20.71
C LEU A 77 16.23 -5.12 -20.72
N VAL A 78 15.85 -6.18 -21.44
CA VAL A 78 16.47 -7.49 -21.31
C VAL A 78 17.98 -7.46 -21.53
N GLU A 79 18.51 -6.71 -22.48
CA GLU A 79 19.98 -6.61 -22.71
C GLU A 79 20.65 -5.44 -21.97
N ASP A 80 19.93 -4.72 -21.11
CA ASP A 80 20.45 -3.54 -20.40
C ASP A 80 21.26 -3.93 -19.15
N THR A 81 22.56 -4.17 -19.34
CA THR A 81 23.51 -4.60 -18.29
C THR A 81 23.64 -3.60 -17.13
N ALA A 82 23.26 -2.33 -17.35
CA ALA A 82 23.24 -1.31 -16.31
C ALA A 82 22.09 -1.48 -15.32
N ILE A 83 21.13 -2.39 -15.57
CA ILE A 83 20.01 -2.69 -14.68
C ILE A 83 20.30 -3.94 -13.84
N TRP A 84 20.70 -5.02 -14.49
CA TRP A 84 20.64 -6.37 -13.93
C TRP A 84 21.87 -6.72 -13.10
N THR A 85 21.67 -7.27 -11.92
CA THR A 85 22.74 -7.85 -11.09
C THR A 85 23.12 -9.25 -11.52
N ALA A 86 22.19 -9.98 -12.16
CA ALA A 86 22.49 -11.23 -12.84
C ALA A 86 21.72 -11.35 -14.16
N MET A 87 22.35 -11.96 -15.16
CA MET A 87 21.77 -12.22 -16.47
C MET A 87 22.07 -13.66 -16.86
N ARG A 88 21.04 -14.47 -17.10
CA ARG A 88 21.16 -15.85 -17.58
C ARG A 88 20.42 -15.98 -18.92
N THR A 89 21.03 -16.60 -19.90
CA THR A 89 20.40 -16.85 -21.21
C THR A 89 20.46 -18.34 -21.50
N SER A 90 19.32 -18.91 -21.88
CA SER A 90 19.18 -20.32 -22.26
C SER A 90 18.67 -20.42 -23.70
N ARG A 91 18.61 -21.64 -24.25
CA ARG A 91 17.96 -21.88 -25.55
C ARG A 91 16.47 -21.50 -25.56
N THR A 92 15.83 -21.50 -24.39
CA THR A 92 14.38 -21.29 -24.25
C THR A 92 14.02 -19.86 -23.81
N GLY A 93 14.99 -19.02 -23.46
CA GLY A 93 14.71 -17.64 -23.06
C GLY A 93 15.84 -16.92 -22.34
N ALA A 94 15.47 -15.83 -21.69
CA ALA A 94 16.35 -14.94 -20.95
C ALA A 94 15.79 -14.72 -19.55
N GLU A 95 16.63 -14.85 -18.53
CA GLU A 95 16.31 -14.51 -17.15
C GLU A 95 17.21 -13.37 -16.70
N ARG A 96 16.61 -12.40 -16.01
CA ARG A 96 17.29 -11.21 -15.53
C ARG A 96 16.86 -10.96 -14.10
N ASP A 97 17.84 -10.76 -13.23
CA ASP A 97 17.61 -10.46 -11.83
C ASP A 97 18.23 -9.10 -11.51
N ALA A 98 17.47 -8.23 -10.85
CA ALA A 98 17.95 -7.03 -10.18
C ALA A 98 17.70 -7.17 -8.69
N GLU A 99 18.78 -7.28 -7.93
CA GLU A 99 18.77 -7.40 -6.48
C GLU A 99 19.34 -6.14 -5.82
N TRP A 100 18.55 -5.52 -4.95
CA TRP A 100 18.97 -4.32 -4.22
C TRP A 100 18.81 -4.53 -2.71
N GLN A 101 19.87 -4.24 -1.97
CA GLN A 101 19.83 -4.07 -0.52
C GLN A 101 19.51 -2.62 -0.21
N ALA A 102 18.68 -2.37 0.80
CA ALA A 102 18.52 -1.03 1.34
C ALA A 102 18.61 -1.04 2.87
N ALA A 103 19.31 -0.07 3.44
CA ALA A 103 19.54 0.04 4.87
C ALA A 103 19.75 1.50 5.28
N LEU A 104 19.45 1.82 6.54
CA LEU A 104 19.76 3.12 7.13
C LEU A 104 21.23 3.14 7.61
N VAL A 105 22.06 3.95 6.96
CA VAL A 105 23.48 4.12 7.28
C VAL A 105 23.78 5.60 7.40
N ASN A 106 24.34 6.03 8.54
CA ASN A 106 24.69 7.44 8.79
C ASN A 106 23.54 8.42 8.48
N ASN A 107 22.33 8.09 8.95
CA ASN A 107 21.11 8.88 8.72
C ASN A 107 20.73 9.03 7.23
N GLN A 108 21.18 8.11 6.37
CA GLN A 108 20.76 8.02 4.97
C GLN A 108 20.26 6.62 4.65
N TYR A 109 19.09 6.51 4.04
CA TYR A 109 18.57 5.23 3.59
C TYR A 109 19.14 4.89 2.21
N GLN A 110 20.17 4.05 2.20
CA GLN A 110 20.98 3.80 1.03
C GLN A 110 20.52 2.54 0.29
N PHE A 111 20.26 2.66 -1.01
CA PHE A 111 20.04 1.52 -1.90
C PHE A 111 21.33 1.15 -2.65
N VAL A 112 21.73 -0.11 -2.51
CA VAL A 112 22.96 -0.68 -3.08
C VAL A 112 22.60 -1.92 -3.91
N PRO A 113 23.06 -2.03 -5.17
CA PRO A 113 22.88 -3.24 -5.96
C PRO A 113 23.81 -4.33 -5.44
N ARG A 114 23.27 -5.54 -5.20
CA ARG A 114 24.04 -6.65 -4.64
C ARG A 114 23.45 -7.98 -5.04
N THR A 115 24.24 -8.89 -5.59
CA THR A 115 23.86 -10.28 -5.83
C THR A 115 23.80 -11.06 -4.52
N GLY A 116 22.81 -11.95 -4.37
CA GLY A 116 22.68 -12.78 -3.17
C GLY A 116 22.39 -11.96 -1.92
N THR A 117 21.49 -10.97 -2.02
CA THR A 117 21.13 -10.12 -0.88
C THR A 117 20.48 -11.00 0.20
N PRO A 118 21.01 -11.02 1.43
CA PRO A 118 20.44 -11.83 2.51
C PRO A 118 19.08 -11.27 2.95
N THR A 119 18.28 -12.10 3.60
CA THR A 119 17.05 -11.66 4.25
C THR A 119 17.35 -10.51 5.24
N PRO A 120 16.53 -9.45 5.30
CA PRO A 120 16.72 -8.33 6.21
C PRO A 120 16.96 -8.74 7.68
N GLY A 121 18.10 -8.31 8.23
CA GLY A 121 18.54 -8.67 9.58
C GLY A 121 18.34 -7.54 10.61
N LYS A 122 18.58 -6.28 10.21
CA LYS A 122 18.43 -5.12 11.11
C LYS A 122 17.10 -4.42 10.87
N LEU A 123 16.58 -3.74 11.88
CA LEU A 123 15.33 -3.00 11.77
C LEU A 123 15.44 -1.95 10.64
N GLY A 124 14.44 -1.88 9.77
CA GLY A 124 14.43 -0.98 8.61
C GLY A 124 15.21 -1.49 7.40
N ASP A 125 15.99 -2.57 7.50
CA ASP A 125 16.64 -3.19 6.34
C ASP A 125 15.59 -3.69 5.34
N GLN A 126 15.88 -3.54 4.06
CA GLN A 126 15.09 -4.07 2.96
C GLN A 126 15.92 -4.87 1.97
N ARG A 127 15.24 -5.84 1.36
CA ARG A 127 15.71 -6.60 0.21
C ARG A 127 14.67 -6.46 -0.90
N HIS A 128 15.13 -6.08 -2.09
CA HIS A 128 14.32 -5.97 -3.31
C HIS A 128 14.86 -6.98 -4.31
N LEU A 129 14.01 -7.92 -4.73
CA LEU A 129 14.29 -8.90 -5.78
C LEU A 129 13.35 -8.62 -6.94
N ILE A 130 13.89 -8.33 -8.11
CA ILE A 130 13.13 -8.03 -9.32
C ILE A 130 13.62 -8.97 -10.43
N GLY A 131 12.82 -9.98 -10.73
CA GLY A 131 13.04 -10.94 -11.80
C GLY A 131 12.24 -10.57 -13.06
N LEU A 132 12.88 -10.76 -14.21
CA LEU A 132 12.26 -10.72 -15.54
C LEU A 132 12.65 -11.99 -16.30
N SER A 133 11.65 -12.75 -16.75
CA SER A 133 11.85 -13.94 -17.57
C SER A 133 11.17 -13.79 -18.93
N ARG A 134 11.89 -14.08 -20.02
CA ARG A 134 11.31 -14.24 -21.35
C ARG A 134 10.73 -15.65 -21.49
N ARG A 135 9.45 -15.75 -21.83
CA ARG A 135 8.72 -17.02 -22.05
C ARG A 135 8.45 -17.31 -23.52
N GLY A 136 8.55 -16.30 -24.37
CA GLY A 136 8.40 -16.39 -25.83
C GLY A 136 8.91 -15.13 -26.53
N PRO A 137 8.72 -14.98 -27.86
CA PRO A 137 9.21 -13.81 -28.59
C PRO A 137 8.81 -12.47 -27.98
N ASP A 138 7.55 -12.33 -27.57
CA ASP A 138 6.99 -11.12 -26.94
C ASP A 138 6.32 -11.40 -25.58
N ASP A 139 6.54 -12.59 -25.02
CA ASP A 139 5.94 -13.03 -23.77
C ASP A 139 6.97 -12.94 -22.63
N TRP A 140 6.60 -12.22 -21.58
CA TRP A 140 7.47 -11.85 -20.47
C TRP A 140 6.75 -12.05 -19.15
N PHE A 141 7.52 -12.42 -18.13
CA PHE A 141 7.02 -12.58 -16.77
C PHE A 141 7.85 -11.74 -15.81
N TRP A 142 7.18 -10.87 -15.07
CA TRP A 142 7.75 -10.13 -13.95
C TRP A 142 7.46 -10.86 -12.64
N HIS A 143 8.48 -11.03 -11.82
CA HIS A 143 8.38 -11.47 -10.44
C HIS A 143 9.07 -10.45 -9.54
N THR A 144 8.37 -9.84 -8.59
CA THR A 144 9.01 -8.89 -7.67
C THR A 144 8.71 -9.24 -6.23
N VAL A 145 9.74 -9.32 -5.39
CA VAL A 145 9.63 -9.51 -3.95
C VAL A 145 10.32 -8.33 -3.26
N VAL A 146 9.61 -7.70 -2.32
CA VAL A 146 10.20 -6.72 -1.41
C VAL A 146 9.96 -7.20 0.01
N GLU A 147 11.05 -7.38 0.74
CA GLU A 147 11.03 -7.72 2.16
C GLU A 147 11.57 -6.55 2.97
N HIS A 148 11.00 -6.35 4.15
CA HIS A 148 11.32 -5.23 5.02
C HIS A 148 11.21 -5.67 6.48
N HIS A 149 12.30 -5.57 7.25
CA HIS A 149 12.25 -5.85 8.67
C HIS A 149 11.59 -4.69 9.43
N VAL A 150 10.45 -4.97 10.08
CA VAL A 150 9.58 -3.99 10.76
C VAL A 150 9.40 -4.29 12.25
N GLY A 151 10.45 -4.79 12.91
CA GLY A 151 10.46 -5.11 14.35
C GLY A 151 10.20 -6.59 14.63
N THR A 152 9.67 -6.89 15.81
CA THR A 152 9.54 -8.26 16.35
C THR A 152 8.12 -8.63 16.77
N ILE A 153 7.12 -7.80 16.43
CA ILE A 153 5.71 -8.07 16.75
C ILE A 153 5.25 -9.36 16.04
N PRO A 154 4.78 -10.39 16.76
CA PRO A 154 4.29 -11.62 16.13
C PRO A 154 3.16 -11.29 15.14
N PRO A 155 3.18 -11.83 13.89
CA PRO A 155 2.14 -11.52 12.91
C PRO A 155 0.72 -11.75 13.44
N SER A 156 0.50 -12.81 14.22
CA SER A 156 -0.81 -13.10 14.83
C SER A 156 -1.39 -11.95 15.67
N ARG A 157 -0.54 -11.11 16.27
CA ARG A 157 -0.97 -9.97 17.10
C ARG A 157 -1.59 -8.84 16.29
N LEU A 158 -1.38 -8.78 14.97
CA LEU A 158 -2.07 -7.80 14.12
C LEU A 158 -3.59 -7.96 14.14
N ASN A 159 -4.11 -9.15 14.47
CA ASN A 159 -5.55 -9.33 14.67
C ASN A 159 -6.05 -8.49 15.85
N GLU A 160 -5.29 -8.44 16.95
CA GLU A 160 -5.65 -7.61 18.10
C GLU A 160 -5.55 -6.13 17.76
N VAL A 161 -4.53 -5.73 16.98
CA VAL A 161 -4.42 -4.34 16.47
C VAL A 161 -5.63 -3.98 15.61
N ALA A 162 -5.98 -4.82 14.62
CA ALA A 162 -7.17 -4.61 13.79
C ALA A 162 -8.46 -4.59 14.63
N LYS A 163 -8.59 -5.49 15.60
CA LYS A 163 -9.71 -5.53 16.52
C LYS A 163 -9.82 -4.26 17.36
N GLY A 164 -8.72 -3.76 17.91
CA GLY A 164 -8.66 -2.49 18.65
C GLY A 164 -9.05 -1.29 17.79
N ILE A 165 -8.63 -1.26 16.53
CA ILE A 165 -9.04 -0.25 15.55
C ILE A 165 -10.56 -0.29 15.33
N PHE A 166 -11.11 -1.48 15.07
CA PHE A 166 -12.54 -1.62 14.81
C PHE A 166 -13.42 -1.39 16.05
N LEU A 167 -12.99 -1.82 17.23
CA LEU A 167 -13.64 -1.49 18.51
C LEU A 167 -13.69 0.03 18.72
N SER A 168 -12.62 0.73 18.37
CA SER A 168 -12.60 2.20 18.45
C SER A 168 -13.61 2.84 17.51
N ALA A 169 -13.87 2.21 16.35
CA ALA A 169 -14.86 2.63 15.37
C ALA A 169 -16.32 2.31 15.77
N GLU A 170 -16.55 1.49 16.79
CA GLU A 170 -17.89 1.20 17.33
C GLU A 170 -18.45 2.35 18.20
N ARG A 171 -17.61 3.33 18.54
CA ARG A 171 -17.99 4.47 19.39
C ARG A 171 -18.61 5.61 18.56
N PRO A 172 -19.37 6.53 19.20
CA PRO A 172 -19.85 7.73 18.51
C PRO A 172 -18.74 8.51 17.81
N GLY A 173 -19.02 9.03 16.61
CA GLY A 173 -18.02 9.72 15.80
C GLY A 173 -17.40 10.97 16.45
N SER A 174 -18.09 11.62 17.39
CA SER A 174 -17.53 12.69 18.22
C SER A 174 -16.45 12.17 19.16
N ALA A 175 -16.71 11.05 19.84
CA ALA A 175 -15.74 10.40 20.72
C ALA A 175 -14.50 9.92 19.94
N MET A 176 -14.69 9.33 18.75
CA MET A 176 -13.57 8.97 17.87
C MET A 176 -12.69 10.18 17.52
N ARG A 177 -13.31 11.32 17.18
CA ARG A 177 -12.57 12.55 16.87
C ARG A 177 -11.77 13.08 18.06
N THR A 178 -12.35 13.06 19.24
CA THR A 178 -11.65 13.46 20.47
C THR A 178 -10.48 12.53 20.76
N ASP A 179 -10.65 11.22 20.58
CA ASP A 179 -9.64 10.23 20.95
C ASP A 179 -8.40 10.28 20.06
N TYR A 180 -8.55 10.31 18.72
CA TYR A 180 -7.36 10.40 17.87
C TYR A 180 -6.61 11.73 18.05
N ARG A 181 -7.33 12.82 18.38
CA ARG A 181 -6.72 14.13 18.64
C ARG A 181 -5.98 14.17 19.97
N SER A 182 -6.49 13.48 20.99
CA SER A 182 -5.89 13.47 22.33
C SER A 182 -4.76 12.44 22.43
N ALA A 183 -4.91 11.27 21.81
CA ALA A 183 -3.91 10.21 21.85
C ALA A 183 -2.76 10.46 20.86
N PHE A 184 -3.05 11.05 19.69
CA PHE A 184 -2.04 11.32 18.66
C PHE A 184 -2.10 12.78 18.15
N PRO A 185 -1.87 13.78 19.00
CA PRO A 185 -1.99 15.20 18.65
C PRO A 185 -0.98 15.64 17.58
N ARG A 186 0.28 15.18 17.63
CA ARG A 186 1.31 15.57 16.67
C ARG A 186 1.06 14.92 15.32
N THR A 187 0.69 13.64 15.32
CA THR A 187 0.32 12.88 14.13
C THR A 187 -0.88 13.53 13.45
N THR A 188 -1.90 13.88 14.23
CA THR A 188 -3.09 14.58 13.73
C THR A 188 -2.71 15.90 13.09
N THR A 189 -1.79 16.66 13.69
CA THR A 189 -1.29 17.93 13.13
C THR A 189 -0.52 17.69 11.83
N ALA A 190 0.39 16.72 11.80
CA ALA A 190 1.20 16.40 10.63
C ALA A 190 0.33 15.94 9.45
N MET A 191 -0.56 14.97 9.68
CA MET A 191 -1.54 14.50 8.69
C MET A 191 -2.51 15.60 8.26
N GLY A 192 -2.89 16.45 9.21
CA GLY A 192 -3.74 17.61 9.02
C GLY A 192 -3.19 18.61 8.02
N ARG A 193 -1.96 18.50 7.54
CA ARG A 193 -1.45 19.31 6.42
C ARG A 193 -1.92 18.81 5.05
N LEU A 194 -2.37 17.56 4.94
CA LEU A 194 -2.84 16.97 3.69
C LEU A 194 -4.30 16.51 3.74
N LEU A 195 -4.74 16.00 4.89
CA LEU A 195 -6.03 15.35 5.05
C LEU A 195 -6.92 16.13 6.04
N THR A 196 -8.24 16.15 5.78
CA THR A 196 -9.27 16.50 6.78
C THR A 196 -10.21 15.33 6.97
N MET A 197 -10.61 15.08 8.21
CA MET A 197 -11.74 14.21 8.51
C MET A 197 -13.03 15.05 8.50
N ASP A 198 -13.76 15.00 7.39
CA ASP A 198 -14.98 15.78 7.19
C ASP A 198 -16.12 15.21 8.06
N SER A 199 -16.38 13.90 7.94
CA SER A 199 -17.43 13.23 8.68
C SER A 199 -17.00 11.86 9.20
N ILE A 200 -17.48 11.52 10.40
CA ILE A 200 -17.48 10.17 10.96
C ILE A 200 -18.90 9.98 11.50
N ASN A 201 -19.62 9.02 10.91
CA ASN A 201 -20.92 8.57 11.36
C ASN A 201 -20.82 7.11 11.79
N ALA A 202 -21.19 6.83 13.04
CA ALA A 202 -21.18 5.49 13.61
C ALA A 202 -22.58 5.24 14.21
N VAL A 203 -23.31 4.28 13.64
CA VAL A 203 -24.70 4.01 13.97
C VAL A 203 -24.86 2.57 14.41
N SER A 204 -25.22 2.38 15.68
CA SER A 204 -25.57 1.07 16.22
C SER A 204 -26.79 0.49 15.51
N GLN A 205 -26.75 -0.81 15.24
CA GLN A 205 -27.79 -1.58 14.58
C GLN A 205 -28.54 -2.42 15.61
N LEU A 206 -29.73 -2.91 15.24
CA LEU A 206 -30.57 -3.74 16.13
C LEU A 206 -29.89 -5.02 16.62
N ASP A 207 -28.94 -5.56 15.85
CA ASP A 207 -28.18 -6.76 16.22
C ASP A 207 -26.90 -6.46 17.03
N GLY A 208 -26.75 -5.24 17.53
CA GLY A 208 -25.64 -4.79 18.38
C GLY A 208 -24.33 -4.51 17.63
N SER A 209 -24.32 -4.60 16.30
CA SER A 209 -23.19 -4.12 15.48
C SER A 209 -23.25 -2.61 15.26
N THR A 210 -22.17 -2.02 14.75
CA THR A 210 -22.08 -0.60 14.38
C THR A 210 -21.76 -0.46 12.89
N LEU A 211 -22.61 0.25 12.16
CA LEU A 211 -22.33 0.69 10.79
C LEU A 211 -21.54 1.99 10.85
N VAL A 212 -20.37 2.00 10.22
CA VAL A 212 -19.44 3.13 10.19
C VAL A 212 -19.35 3.69 8.78
N SER A 213 -19.49 5.00 8.66
CA SER A 213 -19.21 5.74 7.44
C SER A 213 -18.29 6.92 7.75
N MET A 214 -17.21 7.05 6.99
CA MET A 214 -16.20 8.09 7.17
C MET A 214 -15.91 8.79 5.86
N GLN A 215 -15.71 10.09 5.92
CA GLN A 215 -15.29 10.90 4.79
C GLN A 215 -14.00 11.64 5.13
N VAL A 216 -12.96 11.35 4.36
CA VAL A 216 -11.65 11.99 4.44
C VAL A 216 -11.42 12.79 3.17
N ARG A 217 -11.13 14.08 3.29
CA ARG A 217 -10.81 14.93 2.15
C ARG A 217 -9.30 15.12 2.04
N ILE A 218 -8.83 15.08 0.81
CA ILE A 218 -7.45 15.36 0.42
C ILE A 218 -7.39 16.81 -0.10
N ASP A 219 -6.55 17.65 0.48
CA ASP A 219 -6.39 19.04 0.04
C ASP A 219 -4.91 19.41 -0.11
N SER A 220 -4.41 19.37 -1.35
CA SER A 220 -3.02 19.71 -1.66
C SER A 220 -2.65 21.16 -1.31
N ARG A 221 -3.62 22.07 -1.21
CA ARG A 221 -3.33 23.48 -0.86
C ARG A 221 -2.82 23.62 0.56
N ARG A 222 -3.21 22.72 1.46
CA ARG A 222 -2.83 22.74 2.87
C ARG A 222 -1.38 22.29 3.11
N ILE A 223 -0.81 21.53 2.18
CA ILE A 223 0.58 21.04 2.27
C ILE A 223 1.54 21.91 1.44
N ALA A 224 1.02 22.75 0.55
CA ALA A 224 1.79 23.52 -0.43
C ALA A 224 2.82 24.50 0.17
N SER A 225 2.58 25.04 1.36
CA SER A 225 3.52 25.96 2.03
C SER A 225 4.84 25.30 2.39
N ASN A 226 4.82 24.00 2.69
CA ASN A 226 5.99 23.25 3.17
C ASN A 226 6.50 22.22 2.13
N PHE A 227 5.63 21.82 1.19
CA PHE A 227 5.90 20.80 0.17
C PHE A 227 5.24 21.19 -1.17
N PRO A 228 5.69 22.28 -1.83
CA PRO A 228 5.04 22.81 -3.02
C PRO A 228 5.08 21.89 -4.23
N GLN A 229 6.14 21.11 -4.44
CA GLN A 229 6.23 20.18 -5.57
C GLN A 229 5.33 18.97 -5.36
N TYR A 230 5.30 18.44 -4.14
CA TYR A 230 4.39 17.37 -3.76
C TYR A 230 2.93 17.80 -3.86
N ALA A 231 2.59 19.02 -3.42
CA ALA A 231 1.26 19.59 -3.60
C ALA A 231 0.83 19.65 -5.08
N LYS A 232 1.69 20.14 -5.98
CA LYS A 232 1.43 20.16 -7.43
C LYS A 232 1.20 18.75 -7.99
N PHE A 233 1.99 17.78 -7.54
CA PHE A 233 1.81 16.39 -7.94
C PHE A 233 0.46 15.82 -7.49
N LEU A 234 0.08 16.07 -6.23
CA LEU A 234 -1.21 15.65 -5.68
C LEU A 234 -2.38 16.28 -6.46
N GLN A 235 -2.32 17.58 -6.74
CA GLN A 235 -3.32 18.29 -7.53
C GLN A 235 -3.45 17.74 -8.95
N LYS A 236 -2.32 17.38 -9.58
CA LYS A 236 -2.28 16.87 -10.95
C LYS A 236 -2.77 15.42 -11.07
N TYR A 237 -2.44 14.56 -10.11
CA TYR A 237 -2.61 13.10 -10.26
C TYR A 237 -3.48 12.41 -9.21
N VAL A 238 -3.54 12.91 -7.97
CA VAL A 238 -4.25 12.24 -6.87
C VAL A 238 -5.66 12.79 -6.70
N GLU A 239 -5.80 14.11 -6.61
CA GLU A 239 -7.10 14.78 -6.47
C GLU A 239 -8.13 14.47 -7.58
N PRO A 240 -7.75 14.39 -8.86
CA PRO A 240 -8.70 14.07 -9.93
C PRO A 240 -8.93 12.55 -10.11
N ALA A 241 -8.19 11.69 -9.39
CA ALA A 241 -8.38 10.26 -9.48
C ALA A 241 -9.74 9.85 -8.90
N LYS A 242 -10.35 8.85 -9.51
CA LYS A 242 -11.60 8.23 -9.04
C LYS A 242 -11.36 6.76 -8.87
N TYR A 243 -11.72 6.21 -7.72
CA TYR A 243 -11.63 4.77 -7.49
C TYR A 243 -12.74 4.29 -6.59
N ARG A 244 -13.13 3.03 -6.75
CA ARG A 244 -14.03 2.31 -5.86
C ARG A 244 -13.49 0.90 -5.65
N TYR A 245 -13.34 0.53 -4.39
CA TYR A 245 -12.96 -0.79 -3.92
C TYR A 245 -14.12 -1.35 -3.12
N ARG A 246 -14.66 -2.49 -3.54
CA ARG A 246 -15.68 -3.22 -2.79
C ARG A 246 -15.20 -4.63 -2.51
N LEU A 247 -15.24 -5.00 -1.24
CA LEU A 247 -14.95 -6.36 -0.80
C LEU A 247 -16.28 -7.05 -0.52
N SER A 248 -16.61 -8.10 -1.26
CA SER A 248 -17.87 -8.86 -1.12
C SER A 248 -17.58 -10.34 -0.95
N ASP A 249 -18.47 -11.10 -0.30
CA ASP A 249 -18.34 -12.56 -0.34
C ASP A 249 -18.95 -13.19 -1.59
N ARG A 250 -18.84 -14.52 -1.69
CA ARG A 250 -19.39 -15.31 -2.81
C ARG A 250 -20.91 -15.21 -2.99
N TYR A 251 -21.62 -14.70 -1.98
CA TYR A 251 -23.07 -14.50 -2.02
C TYR A 251 -23.44 -13.05 -2.36
N GLY A 252 -22.45 -12.20 -2.67
CA GLY A 252 -22.66 -10.80 -3.03
C GLY A 252 -22.87 -9.86 -1.84
N ASN A 253 -22.66 -10.30 -0.60
CA ASN A 253 -22.75 -9.41 0.55
C ASN A 253 -21.47 -8.58 0.66
N ASP A 254 -21.59 -7.25 0.67
CA ASP A 254 -20.46 -6.35 0.86
C ASP A 254 -19.98 -6.36 2.33
N TRP A 255 -18.68 -6.38 2.54
CA TRP A 255 -18.00 -6.32 3.84
C TRP A 255 -17.29 -4.98 4.06
N PHE A 256 -16.82 -4.38 2.97
CA PHE A 256 -16.11 -3.10 2.97
C PHE A 256 -16.32 -2.39 1.64
N ASP A 257 -16.59 -1.08 1.67
CA ASP A 257 -16.70 -0.22 0.49
C ASP A 257 -15.86 1.03 0.72
N ALA A 258 -14.92 1.31 -0.18
CA ALA A 258 -14.13 2.54 -0.18
C ALA A 258 -14.17 3.17 -1.56
N GLN A 259 -14.61 4.42 -1.62
CA GLN A 259 -14.72 5.18 -2.84
C GLN A 259 -14.00 6.51 -2.70
N ALA A 260 -13.17 6.88 -3.67
CA ALA A 260 -12.70 8.25 -3.79
C ALA A 260 -13.20 8.90 -5.07
N ALA A 261 -13.70 10.11 -4.94
CA ALA A 261 -14.03 10.99 -6.03
C ALA A 261 -14.03 12.44 -5.52
N ASN A 262 -13.74 13.40 -6.40
CA ASN A 262 -13.82 14.83 -6.08
C ASN A 262 -13.05 15.19 -4.79
N ARG A 263 -11.84 14.64 -4.63
CA ARG A 263 -10.97 14.81 -3.45
C ARG A 263 -11.47 14.21 -2.13
N VAL A 264 -12.60 13.50 -2.13
CA VAL A 264 -13.17 12.87 -0.93
C VAL A 264 -13.06 11.37 -1.03
N LEU A 265 -12.39 10.74 -0.07
CA LEU A 265 -12.42 9.32 0.21
C LEU A 265 -13.55 9.02 1.20
N THR A 266 -14.57 8.31 0.75
CA THR A 266 -15.63 7.75 1.58
C THR A 266 -15.34 6.29 1.86
N MET A 267 -15.38 5.88 3.13
CA MET A 267 -15.26 4.49 3.56
C MET A 267 -16.54 4.09 4.29
N ARG A 268 -17.03 2.88 4.03
CA ARG A 268 -18.17 2.28 4.71
C ARG A 268 -17.86 0.82 5.07
N PHE A 269 -18.09 0.48 6.31
CA PHE A 269 -17.98 -0.89 6.82
C PHE A 269 -18.87 -1.06 8.04
N ARG A 270 -19.10 -2.30 8.43
CA ARG A 270 -19.83 -2.63 9.65
C ARG A 270 -18.94 -3.46 10.55
N THR A 271 -19.02 -3.23 11.85
CA THR A 271 -18.23 -3.96 12.82
C THR A 271 -19.04 -4.36 14.05
N LYS A 272 -18.65 -5.47 14.69
CA LYS A 272 -19.23 -5.97 15.94
C LYS A 272 -18.14 -6.67 16.73
N GLY A 273 -17.90 -6.23 17.97
CA GLY A 273 -16.82 -6.78 18.81
C GLY A 273 -15.43 -6.63 18.20
N GLY A 274 -15.21 -5.58 17.40
CA GLY A 274 -13.94 -5.34 16.71
C GLY A 274 -13.71 -6.21 15.48
N MET A 275 -14.72 -6.93 15.01
CA MET A 275 -14.63 -7.75 13.80
C MET A 275 -15.46 -7.13 12.70
N LEU A 276 -14.98 -7.16 11.45
CA LEU A 276 -15.80 -6.78 10.29
C LEU A 276 -17.03 -7.68 10.18
N GLN A 277 -18.12 -7.10 9.70
CA GLN A 277 -19.42 -7.75 9.48
C GLN A 277 -19.89 -7.42 8.05
N PRO A 278 -20.81 -8.22 7.47
CA PRO A 278 -21.49 -7.81 6.25
C PRO A 278 -22.18 -6.45 6.49
N ILE A 279 -21.97 -5.50 5.59
CA ILE A 279 -22.56 -4.14 5.63
C ILE A 279 -24.09 -4.24 5.72
N THR A 280 -24.68 -5.22 5.03
CA THR A 280 -26.11 -5.53 5.02
C THR A 280 -26.36 -6.98 5.43
N GLY A 281 -27.51 -7.24 6.07
CA GLY A 281 -27.91 -8.58 6.50
C GLY A 281 -27.49 -8.93 7.92
N ALA A 282 -27.50 -10.22 8.27
CA ALA A 282 -27.15 -10.68 9.61
C ALA A 282 -25.65 -10.58 9.89
N ALA A 283 -25.29 -10.18 11.11
CA ALA A 283 -23.91 -10.26 11.61
C ALA A 283 -23.39 -11.71 11.58
N ARG A 284 -22.18 -11.91 11.08
CA ARG A 284 -21.47 -13.20 11.02
C ARG A 284 -19.96 -12.99 10.80
N PRO A 285 -19.13 -14.01 11.10
CA PRO A 285 -17.69 -13.94 10.83
C PRO A 285 -17.36 -13.76 9.35
N MET A 286 -16.30 -13.00 9.08
CA MET A 286 -15.74 -12.82 7.74
C MET A 286 -15.15 -14.14 7.23
N PRO A 287 -15.52 -14.60 6.01
CA PRO A 287 -14.87 -15.75 5.41
C PRO A 287 -13.43 -15.42 5.03
N ASP A 288 -12.58 -16.45 4.94
CA ASP A 288 -11.17 -16.27 4.56
C ASP A 288 -11.01 -15.80 3.10
N THR A 289 -11.98 -16.12 2.24
CA THR A 289 -12.00 -15.73 0.83
C THR A 289 -13.15 -14.78 0.54
N LEU A 290 -12.81 -13.67 -0.11
CA LEU A 290 -13.71 -12.61 -0.57
C LEU A 290 -13.40 -12.29 -2.04
N ILE A 291 -14.23 -11.43 -2.61
CA ILE A 291 -14.13 -10.93 -3.97
C ILE A 291 -13.86 -9.43 -3.87
N LEU A 292 -12.73 -8.99 -4.42
CA LEU A 292 -12.39 -7.58 -4.54
C LEU A 292 -12.86 -7.07 -5.90
N ASN A 293 -13.81 -6.15 -5.89
CA ASN A 293 -14.24 -5.41 -7.07
C ASN A 293 -13.54 -4.05 -7.10
N VAL A 294 -12.95 -3.71 -8.24
CA VAL A 294 -12.19 -2.47 -8.44
C VAL A 294 -12.69 -1.74 -9.69
N ASP A 295 -13.06 -0.49 -9.48
CA ASP A 295 -13.17 0.52 -10.54
C ASP A 295 -12.13 1.60 -10.25
N ALA A 296 -11.29 1.95 -11.21
CA ALA A 296 -10.22 2.92 -11.00
C ALA A 296 -9.95 3.72 -12.27
N MET A 297 -10.00 5.04 -12.17
CA MET A 297 -9.81 6.01 -13.25
C MET A 297 -8.86 7.11 -12.81
N ALA A 298 -7.93 7.50 -13.68
CA ALA A 298 -7.00 8.59 -13.44
C ALA A 298 -6.86 9.47 -14.68
N LYS A 299 -6.66 10.78 -14.47
CA LYS A 299 -6.41 11.75 -15.54
C LYS A 299 -4.92 11.82 -15.88
N LEU A 300 -4.59 11.70 -17.16
CA LEU A 300 -3.23 11.72 -17.71
C LEU A 300 -3.16 12.67 -18.90
N GLY A 301 -2.66 13.89 -18.63
CA GLY A 301 -2.74 14.98 -19.59
C GLY A 301 -4.21 15.29 -19.90
N LEU A 302 -4.58 15.14 -21.18
CA LEU A 302 -5.94 15.36 -21.66
C LEU A 302 -6.83 14.11 -21.58
N PHE A 303 -6.27 12.94 -21.28
CA PHE A 303 -6.98 11.66 -21.33
C PHE A 303 -7.36 11.16 -19.94
N SER A 304 -8.43 10.37 -19.85
CA SER A 304 -8.74 9.54 -18.68
C SER A 304 -8.40 8.10 -18.99
N VAL A 305 -7.64 7.46 -18.09
CA VAL A 305 -7.24 6.04 -18.22
C VAL A 305 -7.64 5.27 -16.99
N GLY A 306 -8.15 4.07 -17.18
CA GLY A 306 -8.53 3.24 -16.06
C GLY A 306 -9.13 1.90 -16.44
N VAL A 307 -9.79 1.30 -15.45
CA VAL A 307 -10.46 0.01 -15.53
C VAL A 307 -11.80 0.10 -14.79
N SER A 308 -12.78 -0.67 -15.26
CA SER A 308 -14.02 -0.94 -14.53
C SER A 308 -14.34 -2.42 -14.56
N ASN A 309 -15.13 -2.88 -13.59
CA ASN A 309 -15.50 -4.29 -13.43
C ASN A 309 -14.26 -5.19 -13.28
N MET A 310 -13.17 -4.69 -12.68
CA MET A 310 -12.02 -5.51 -12.36
C MET A 310 -12.36 -6.34 -11.13
N VAL A 311 -12.29 -7.66 -11.26
CA VAL A 311 -12.67 -8.60 -10.20
C VAL A 311 -11.46 -9.44 -9.83
N GLY A 312 -11.11 -9.45 -8.55
CA GLY A 312 -10.04 -10.26 -7.99
C GLY A 312 -10.54 -11.15 -6.86
N GLU A 313 -9.97 -12.35 -6.78
CA GLU A 313 -10.06 -13.17 -5.57
C GLU A 313 -9.20 -12.53 -4.49
N PHE A 314 -9.75 -12.34 -3.30
CA PHE A 314 -9.08 -11.79 -2.13
C PHE A 314 -9.04 -12.86 -1.04
N VAL A 315 -7.85 -13.27 -0.64
CA VAL A 315 -7.64 -14.29 0.41
C VAL A 315 -6.95 -13.65 1.60
N HIS A 316 -7.57 -13.77 2.76
CA HIS A 316 -6.98 -13.38 4.04
C HIS A 316 -6.08 -14.51 4.55
N LEU A 317 -4.81 -14.20 4.73
CA LEU A 317 -3.81 -15.12 5.28
C LEU A 317 -3.77 -14.95 6.79
N SER A 318 -4.09 -16.01 7.53
CA SER A 318 -4.16 -15.97 8.98
C SER A 318 -3.56 -17.23 9.63
N THR A 319 -2.22 -17.28 9.77
CA THR A 319 -1.50 -18.35 10.50
C THR A 319 -0.68 -17.78 11.67
N PRO A 320 -0.25 -18.55 12.68
CA PRO A 320 0.55 -18.00 13.78
C PRO A 320 1.79 -17.20 13.34
N ARG A 321 2.36 -17.54 12.18
CA ARG A 321 3.58 -16.92 11.62
C ARG A 321 3.33 -15.98 10.45
N GLU A 322 2.09 -15.75 10.05
CA GLU A 322 1.77 -14.94 8.88
C GLU A 322 0.41 -14.25 8.98
N ARG A 323 0.39 -12.96 8.61
CA ARG A 323 -0.82 -12.17 8.39
C ARG A 323 -0.69 -11.40 7.10
N GLY A 324 -1.70 -11.46 6.24
CA GLY A 324 -1.62 -10.71 4.99
C GLY A 324 -2.82 -10.91 4.09
N TRP A 325 -2.72 -10.34 2.90
CA TRP A 325 -3.71 -10.45 1.85
C TRP A 325 -3.03 -10.94 0.59
N GLN A 326 -3.67 -11.92 -0.03
CA GLN A 326 -3.39 -12.35 -1.40
C GLN A 326 -4.53 -11.88 -2.29
N ILE A 327 -4.18 -11.33 -3.44
CA ILE A 327 -5.12 -10.82 -4.41
C ILE A 327 -4.73 -11.38 -5.77
N ARG A 328 -5.68 -12.02 -6.46
CA ARG A 328 -5.46 -12.57 -7.79
C ARG A 328 -6.53 -12.10 -8.77
N PHE A 329 -6.12 -11.52 -9.88
CA PHE A 329 -7.02 -11.10 -10.97
C PHE A 329 -6.84 -12.02 -12.17
N THR A 330 -7.83 -12.89 -12.41
CA THR A 330 -7.86 -13.84 -13.55
C THR A 330 -8.91 -13.48 -14.60
N ARG A 331 -9.60 -12.34 -14.42
CA ARG A 331 -10.60 -11.84 -15.35
C ARG A 331 -10.15 -10.50 -15.91
N GLU A 332 -10.17 -10.40 -17.23
CA GLU A 332 -9.94 -9.14 -17.93
C GLU A 332 -10.99 -8.09 -17.50
N PRO A 333 -10.56 -6.90 -17.04
CA PRO A 333 -11.47 -5.81 -16.74
C PRO A 333 -11.92 -5.12 -18.03
N LYS A 334 -12.97 -4.30 -17.93
CA LYS A 334 -13.24 -3.33 -18.99
C LYS A 334 -12.21 -2.20 -18.91
N TRP A 335 -11.37 -2.09 -19.92
CA TRP A 335 -10.40 -1.02 -20.04
C TRP A 335 -11.06 0.28 -20.47
N HIS A 336 -10.54 1.40 -19.98
CA HIS A 336 -10.88 2.75 -20.44
C HIS A 336 -9.61 3.40 -20.93
N LEU A 337 -9.36 3.35 -22.24
CA LEU A 337 -8.17 3.92 -22.87
C LEU A 337 -8.58 5.00 -23.88
N PRO A 338 -7.80 6.07 -24.05
CA PRO A 338 -7.98 6.98 -25.17
C PRO A 338 -7.70 6.26 -26.51
N LEU A 339 -8.42 6.65 -27.56
CA LEU A 339 -8.38 6.14 -28.96
C LEU A 339 -9.11 4.80 -29.19
N ILE A 340 -9.36 4.45 -30.48
CA ILE A 340 -9.99 3.19 -30.96
C ILE A 340 -9.09 1.95 -30.71
N ALA A 341 -8.23 2.00 -29.69
CA ALA A 341 -7.28 0.96 -29.34
C ALA A 341 -7.96 -0.33 -28.82
N GLU A 342 -9.17 -0.22 -28.27
CA GLU A 342 -9.91 -1.37 -27.72
C GLU A 342 -10.15 -2.48 -28.74
N ARG A 343 -10.43 -2.13 -30.01
CA ARG A 343 -10.72 -3.12 -31.06
C ARG A 343 -9.48 -3.70 -31.74
N LEU A 344 -8.35 -3.00 -31.71
CA LEU A 344 -7.20 -3.36 -32.52
C LEU A 344 -6.26 -4.36 -31.83
N LEU A 345 -6.27 -4.49 -30.49
CA LEU A 345 -5.21 -5.22 -29.76
C LEU A 345 -5.68 -5.88 -28.43
N SER A 346 -6.88 -6.44 -28.40
CA SER A 346 -7.47 -7.06 -27.18
C SER A 346 -6.61 -8.16 -26.55
N SER A 347 -5.94 -8.99 -27.36
CA SER A 347 -5.19 -10.15 -26.85
C SER A 347 -4.02 -9.77 -25.95
N ALA A 348 -3.29 -8.70 -26.24
CA ALA A 348 -2.14 -8.29 -25.42
C ALA A 348 -2.56 -7.71 -24.06
N ILE A 349 -3.71 -7.04 -24.02
CA ILE A 349 -4.26 -6.42 -22.80
C ILE A 349 -4.97 -7.47 -21.93
N ARG A 350 -5.53 -8.51 -22.55
CA ARG A 350 -6.10 -9.68 -21.85
C ARG A 350 -5.04 -10.57 -21.21
N HIS A 351 -3.88 -10.69 -21.84
CA HIS A 351 -2.84 -11.66 -21.46
C HIS A 351 -2.44 -11.66 -19.97
N PRO A 352 -2.27 -10.51 -19.28
CA PRO A 352 -1.93 -10.51 -17.84
C PRO A 352 -2.96 -11.23 -16.95
N PHE A 353 -4.20 -11.41 -17.43
CA PHE A 353 -5.28 -12.05 -16.68
C PHE A 353 -5.47 -13.53 -17.05
N GLU A 354 -4.71 -14.07 -17.99
CA GLU A 354 -4.76 -15.47 -18.38
C GLU A 354 -3.95 -16.36 -17.40
N GLY A 355 -4.25 -17.67 -17.37
CA GLY A 355 -3.51 -18.63 -16.54
C GLY A 355 -3.56 -18.30 -15.06
N THR A 356 -2.40 -18.01 -14.45
CA THR A 356 -2.29 -17.63 -13.04
C THR A 356 -2.78 -16.21 -12.73
N GLY A 357 -3.00 -15.40 -13.76
CA GLY A 357 -3.45 -14.02 -13.67
C GLY A 357 -2.41 -13.06 -13.07
N VAL A 358 -2.86 -11.84 -12.77
CA VAL A 358 -2.08 -10.85 -12.00
C VAL A 358 -2.17 -11.22 -10.53
N TYR A 359 -1.04 -11.50 -9.90
CA TYR A 359 -0.98 -11.83 -8.48
C TYR A 359 -0.28 -10.74 -7.68
N PHE A 360 -0.88 -10.42 -6.53
CA PHE A 360 -0.37 -9.47 -5.57
C PHE A 360 -0.48 -10.07 -4.16
N ARG A 361 0.57 -9.96 -3.37
CA ARG A 361 0.56 -10.30 -1.95
C ARG A 361 1.16 -9.17 -1.15
N ILE A 362 0.55 -8.87 -0.01
CA ILE A 362 1.10 -7.97 0.99
C ILE A 362 0.81 -8.51 2.38
N GLY A 363 1.78 -8.49 3.28
CA GLY A 363 1.58 -9.00 4.63
C GLY A 363 2.80 -8.87 5.52
N LEU A 364 2.67 -9.38 6.74
CA LEU A 364 3.75 -9.62 7.68
C LEU A 364 3.94 -11.13 7.87
N ARG A 365 5.18 -11.58 7.95
CA ARG A 365 5.53 -12.95 8.35
C ARG A 365 6.70 -12.98 9.31
N THR A 366 6.83 -14.07 10.06
CA THR A 366 8.01 -14.32 10.89
C THR A 366 9.19 -14.72 10.00
N GLY A 367 10.27 -13.95 10.06
CA GLY A 367 11.55 -14.22 9.42
C GLY A 367 12.35 -15.33 10.11
N PRO A 368 13.52 -15.69 9.55
CA PRO A 368 14.34 -16.80 10.03
C PRO A 368 14.91 -16.59 11.45
N ASN A 369 15.11 -15.35 11.88
CA ASN A 369 15.68 -14.98 13.18
C ASN A 369 14.61 -14.48 14.16
N GLY A 370 13.34 -14.84 13.95
CA GLY A 370 12.22 -14.39 14.78
C GLY A 370 11.76 -12.95 14.55
N GLN A 371 12.39 -12.23 13.62
CA GLN A 371 11.97 -10.88 13.23
C GLN A 371 10.65 -10.89 12.45
N THR A 372 9.98 -9.76 12.39
CA THR A 372 8.77 -9.57 11.60
C THR A 372 9.14 -8.89 10.28
N ILE A 373 8.87 -9.61 9.19
CA ILE A 373 9.15 -9.16 7.83
C ILE A 373 7.84 -8.72 7.19
N SER A 374 7.73 -7.44 6.85
CA SER A 374 6.75 -6.98 5.88
C SER A 374 7.18 -7.42 4.48
N GLU A 375 6.31 -8.14 3.80
CA GLU A 375 6.56 -8.71 2.49
C GLU A 375 5.55 -8.18 1.48
N ARG A 376 6.03 -7.93 0.28
CA ARG A 376 5.20 -7.65 -0.89
C ARG A 376 5.68 -8.48 -2.07
N VAL A 377 4.77 -9.25 -2.67
CA VAL A 377 5.03 -10.02 -3.89
C VAL A 377 4.12 -9.52 -5.02
N VAL A 378 4.66 -9.44 -6.23
CA VAL A 378 3.93 -9.07 -7.44
C VAL A 378 4.37 -9.98 -8.57
N ASP A 379 3.41 -10.68 -9.18
CA ASP A 379 3.63 -11.48 -10.38
C ASP A 379 2.72 -10.97 -11.51
N VAL A 380 3.32 -10.70 -12.67
CA VAL A 380 2.60 -10.17 -13.83
C VAL A 380 3.19 -10.72 -15.12
N ALA A 381 2.38 -11.44 -15.88
CA ALA A 381 2.68 -11.76 -17.27
C ALA A 381 2.37 -10.55 -18.18
N VAL A 382 3.21 -10.34 -19.19
CA VAL A 382 3.10 -9.22 -20.13
C VAL A 382 3.37 -9.74 -21.53
N LYS A 383 2.40 -9.57 -22.42
CA LYS A 383 2.59 -9.73 -23.85
C LYS A 383 2.91 -8.37 -24.46
N GLU A 384 4.18 -8.17 -24.80
CA GLU A 384 4.63 -6.92 -25.38
C GLU A 384 3.94 -6.65 -26.72
N SER A 385 3.45 -5.42 -26.90
CA SER A 385 2.78 -4.99 -28.12
C SER A 385 2.84 -3.46 -28.22
N ALA A 386 2.42 -2.90 -29.36
CA ALA A 386 2.36 -1.45 -29.55
C ALA A 386 1.50 -0.75 -28.46
N ILE A 387 0.34 -1.33 -28.11
CA ILE A 387 -0.54 -0.75 -27.09
C ILE A 387 0.08 -0.85 -25.69
N MET A 388 0.74 -1.96 -25.37
CA MET A 388 1.42 -2.12 -24.07
C MET A 388 2.61 -1.15 -23.93
N ARG A 389 3.37 -0.93 -25.01
CA ARG A 389 4.42 0.12 -25.06
C ARG A 389 3.85 1.52 -24.83
N TRP A 390 2.72 1.83 -25.50
CA TRP A 390 2.04 3.11 -25.33
C TRP A 390 1.53 3.30 -23.88
N LEU A 391 0.89 2.28 -23.30
CA LEU A 391 0.47 2.27 -21.89
C LEU A 391 1.65 2.47 -20.93
N GLY A 392 2.79 1.82 -21.22
CA GLY A 392 4.05 2.00 -20.49
C GLY A 392 4.53 3.45 -20.50
N ASN A 393 4.57 4.09 -21.66
CA ASN A 393 4.98 5.49 -21.80
C ASN A 393 4.01 6.45 -21.07
N LEU A 394 2.70 6.19 -21.14
CA LEU A 394 1.70 6.99 -20.45
C LEU A 394 1.80 6.84 -18.92
N GLY A 395 2.03 5.61 -18.44
CA GLY A 395 2.33 5.33 -17.04
C GLY A 395 3.61 6.06 -16.57
N PHE A 396 4.65 6.01 -17.40
CA PHE A 396 5.94 6.62 -17.14
C PHE A 396 5.91 8.13 -16.97
N THR A 397 5.07 8.85 -17.72
CA THR A 397 4.96 10.31 -17.61
C THR A 397 4.71 10.74 -16.16
N ALA A 398 3.73 10.13 -15.48
CA ALA A 398 3.50 10.44 -14.06
C ALA A 398 4.61 9.92 -13.13
N MET A 399 5.32 8.86 -13.51
CA MET A 399 6.47 8.39 -12.73
C MET A 399 7.66 9.35 -12.83
N SER A 400 7.87 9.95 -14.00
CA SER A 400 8.88 10.97 -14.23
C SER A 400 8.55 12.23 -13.44
N ASP A 401 7.29 12.68 -13.46
CA ASP A 401 6.84 13.87 -12.71
C ASP A 401 6.94 13.68 -11.19
N PHE A 402 6.89 12.43 -10.71
CA PHE A 402 7.07 12.11 -9.29
C PHE A 402 8.55 12.08 -8.88
N ALA A 403 9.48 11.80 -9.79
CA ALA A 403 10.90 11.68 -9.44
C ALA A 403 11.51 13.05 -9.05
N GLY A 404 12.66 13.02 -8.36
CA GLY A 404 13.36 14.23 -7.94
C GLY A 404 12.66 14.91 -6.76
N GLN A 405 12.44 16.22 -6.85
CA GLN A 405 11.93 17.05 -5.74
C GLN A 405 10.58 16.58 -5.17
N VAL A 406 9.68 16.06 -6.01
CA VAL A 406 8.39 15.54 -5.55
C VAL A 406 8.58 14.33 -4.62
N GLU A 407 9.42 13.37 -5.02
CA GLU A 407 9.77 12.20 -4.20
C GLU A 407 10.49 12.62 -2.91
N GLU A 408 11.39 13.59 -2.98
CA GLU A 408 12.09 14.13 -1.80
C GLU A 408 11.14 14.79 -0.79
N GLU A 409 10.18 15.58 -1.28
CA GLU A 409 9.17 16.22 -0.44
C GLU A 409 8.18 15.22 0.16
N GLU A 410 7.71 14.22 -0.61
CA GLU A 410 6.88 13.12 -0.08
C GLU A 410 7.64 12.37 1.03
N ASN A 411 8.91 12.02 0.78
CA ASN A 411 9.73 11.35 1.78
C ASN A 411 9.87 12.17 3.06
N ARG A 412 10.15 13.48 2.96
CA ARG A 412 10.25 14.37 4.12
C ARG A 412 8.93 14.44 4.90
N PHE A 413 7.81 14.59 4.21
CA PHE A 413 6.49 14.58 4.83
C PHE A 413 6.22 13.27 5.59
N LEU A 414 6.59 12.12 5.01
CA LEU A 414 6.40 10.82 5.64
C LEU A 414 7.31 10.62 6.86
N VAL A 415 8.57 11.04 6.79
CA VAL A 415 9.48 11.01 7.94
C VAL A 415 8.92 11.85 9.09
N GLU A 416 8.46 13.06 8.82
CA GLU A 416 7.82 13.92 9.83
C GLU A 416 6.59 13.26 10.45
N LEU A 417 5.77 12.59 9.63
CA LEU A 417 4.59 11.88 10.10
C LEU A 417 4.95 10.69 11.00
N PHE A 418 5.88 9.83 10.58
CA PHE A 418 6.25 8.65 11.37
C PHE A 418 6.92 9.04 12.69
N ARG A 419 7.73 10.10 12.70
CA ARG A 419 8.28 10.65 13.95
C ARG A 419 7.19 11.14 14.88
N ALA A 420 6.20 11.88 14.35
CA ALA A 420 5.06 12.35 15.12
C ALA A 420 4.28 11.19 15.76
N MET A 421 4.08 10.09 15.02
CA MET A 421 3.43 8.87 15.53
C MET A 421 4.19 8.25 16.70
N ARG A 422 5.52 8.16 16.60
CA ARG A 422 6.37 7.58 17.65
C ARG A 422 6.35 8.43 18.91
N THR A 423 6.52 9.75 18.77
CA THR A 423 6.45 10.70 19.90
C THR A 423 5.07 10.70 20.58
N ASP A 424 4.00 10.57 19.81
CA ASP A 424 2.66 10.45 20.39
C ASP A 424 2.47 9.13 21.15
N MET A 425 2.98 8.00 20.63
CA MET A 425 2.97 6.71 21.33
C MET A 425 3.76 6.75 22.64
N GLU A 426 4.93 7.40 22.64
CA GLU A 426 5.73 7.65 23.85
C GLU A 426 4.92 8.45 24.89
N GLY A 427 4.28 9.54 24.48
CA GLY A 427 3.44 10.35 25.37
C GLY A 427 2.20 9.60 25.87
N LEU A 428 1.63 8.73 25.04
CA LEU A 428 0.48 7.91 25.42
C LEU A 428 0.85 6.88 26.49
N VAL A 429 2.03 6.25 26.40
CA VAL A 429 2.51 5.30 27.42
C VAL A 429 2.88 6.02 28.72
N ALA A 430 3.52 7.19 28.63
CA ALA A 430 3.86 7.99 29.81
C ALA A 430 2.62 8.41 30.62
N THR A 431 1.52 8.74 29.93
CA THR A 431 0.25 9.15 30.58
C THR A 431 -0.64 7.96 30.94
N GLY A 432 -0.61 6.87 30.16
CA GLY A 432 -1.38 5.65 30.42
C GLY A 432 -0.90 4.87 31.64
N GLY A 433 0.38 4.98 32.01
CA GLY A 433 0.90 4.43 33.26
C GLY A 433 0.44 5.17 34.52
N ALA A 434 -0.09 6.40 34.39
CA ALA A 434 -0.50 7.24 35.51
C ALA A 434 -2.00 7.17 35.83
N GLY A 435 -2.78 6.39 35.07
CA GLY A 435 -4.25 6.31 35.21
C GLY A 435 -4.83 4.91 35.09
N ALA A 436 -4.00 3.89 35.29
CA ALA A 436 -4.41 2.48 35.32
C ALA A 436 -4.12 1.88 36.70
N GLU A 437 -4.73 2.44 37.74
CA GLU A 437 -5.18 1.64 38.88
C GLU A 437 -6.67 1.33 38.65
N PRO A 438 -7.12 0.11 39.01
CA PRO A 438 -8.44 -0.42 38.65
C PRO A 438 -9.64 0.43 39.08
#